data_AF-A0AAJ2TAD8-F1
#
_entry.id   AF-A0AAJ2TAD8-F1
#
_cell.length_a   1.000
_cell.length_b   1.000
_cell.length_c   1.000
_cell.angle_alpha   90.00
_cell.angle_beta   90.00
_cell.angle_gamma   90.00
#
_symmetry.space_group_name_H-M   'P 1'
#
loop_
_entity.id
_entity.type
_entity.pdbx_description
1 polymer ?
#
loop_
_entity_poly.entity_id
_entity_poly.type
_entity_poly.pdbx_seq_one_letter_code
_entity_poly.pdbx_strand_id
1 'polypeptide(L)'
;MDFQIYLIVLLFILVIYLSWKKFIIKNKFTQYIIDNGGKAVNSIKNNEGSFYDSAKLLNKRYKIGLLNAYTVVNSLKDNNESEL
;
A
#
# COMPACT_ATOMS: atom_id res chain seq x y z
N MET A 1 23.30 -17.08 30.20
CA MET A 1 22.04 -16.32 30.05
C MET A 1 22.22 -15.09 29.17
N ASP A 2 23.37 -14.42 29.24
CA ASP A 2 23.59 -13.12 28.56
C ASP A 2 23.58 -13.23 27.03
N PHE A 3 24.27 -14.23 26.46
CA PHE A 3 24.29 -14.43 25.00
C PHE A 3 22.90 -14.61 24.39
N GLN A 4 22.01 -15.33 25.09
CA GLN A 4 20.64 -15.56 24.62
C GLN A 4 19.81 -14.27 24.65
N ILE A 5 20.03 -13.39 25.64
CA ILE A 5 19.42 -12.07 25.71
C ILE A 5 19.91 -11.19 24.56
N TYR A 6 21.22 -11.18 24.28
CA TYR A 6 21.76 -10.44 23.13
C TYR A 6 21.18 -10.92 21.78
N LEU A 7 21.01 -12.23 21.62
CA LEU A 7 20.40 -12.81 20.41
C LEU A 7 18.95 -12.36 20.25
N ILE A 8 18.16 -12.35 21.33
CA ILE A 8 16.77 -11.91 21.31
C ILE A 8 16.65 -10.43 20.94
N VAL A 9 17.49 -9.57 21.52
CA VAL A 9 17.51 -8.13 21.20
C VAL A 9 17.87 -7.91 19.73
N LEU A 10 18.88 -8.62 19.23
CA LEU A 10 19.27 -8.57 17.83
C LEU A 10 18.13 -8.96 16.89
N LEU A 11 17.41 -10.04 17.21
CA LEU A 11 16.25 -10.50 16.44
C LEU A 11 15.13 -9.47 16.44
N PHE A 12 14.86 -8.82 17.58
CA PHE A 12 13.85 -7.75 17.67
C PHE A 12 14.19 -6.57 16.76
N ILE A 13 15.44 -6.12 16.77
CA ILE A 13 15.92 -5.03 15.91
C ILE A 13 15.77 -5.43 14.44
N LEU A 14 16.10 -6.68 14.09
CA LEU A 14 15.95 -7.19 12.73
C LEU A 14 14.49 -7.16 12.27
N VAL A 15 13.55 -7.59 13.12
CA VAL A 15 12.11 -7.58 12.82
C VAL A 15 11.60 -6.16 12.62
N ILE A 16 12.01 -5.21 13.46
CA ILE A 16 11.65 -3.80 13.33
C ILE A 16 12.19 -3.23 12.01
N TYR A 17 13.46 -3.48 11.70
CA TYR A 17 14.08 -3.03 10.45
C TYR A 17 13.38 -3.60 9.20
N LEU A 18 13.09 -4.90 9.19
CA LEU A 18 12.36 -5.57 8.10
C LEU A 18 10.95 -4.99 7.93
N SER A 19 10.25 -4.74 9.04
CA SER A 19 8.90 -4.15 9.04
C SER A 19 8.92 -2.73 8.46
N TRP A 20 9.92 -1.93 8.83
CA TRP A 20 10.04 -0.55 8.36
C TRP A 20 10.37 -0.50 6.86
N LYS A 21 11.29 -1.35 6.40
CA LYS A 21 11.63 -1.48 4.97
C LYS A 21 10.42 -1.88 4.14
N LYS A 22 9.61 -2.83 4.64
CA LYS A 22 8.35 -3.26 3.99
C LYS A 22 7.35 -2.12 3.90
N PHE A 23 7.24 -1.30 4.93
CA PHE A 23 6.37 -0.11 4.94
C PHE A 23 6.81 0.93 3.90
N ILE A 24 8.10 1.26 3.84
CA ILE A 24 8.64 2.23 2.88
C ILE A 24 8.39 1.79 1.43
N ILE A 25 8.59 0.50 1.13
CA ILE A 25 8.34 -0.05 -0.21
C ILE A 25 6.85 0.06 -0.55
N LYS A 26 5.94 -0.30 0.37
CA LYS A 26 4.50 -0.14 0.13
C LYS A 26 4.15 1.32 -0.14
N ASN A 27 4.70 2.26 0.64
CA ASN A 27 4.39 3.68 0.48
C ASN A 27 4.88 4.25 -0.87
N LYS A 28 6.13 3.96 -1.24
CA LYS A 28 6.67 4.36 -2.55
C LYS A 28 5.90 3.74 -3.70
N PHE A 29 5.47 2.50 -3.55
CA PHE A 29 4.69 1.80 -4.55
C PHE A 29 3.28 2.39 -4.72
N THR A 30 2.62 2.74 -3.61
CA THR A 30 1.33 3.45 -3.65
C THR A 30 1.47 4.80 -4.34
N GLN A 31 2.49 5.60 -3.98
CA GLN A 31 2.77 6.87 -4.67
C GLN A 31 3.05 6.67 -6.16
N TYR A 32 3.84 5.66 -6.53
CA TYR A 32 4.09 5.35 -7.94
C TYR A 32 2.80 5.02 -8.72
N ILE A 33 1.87 4.30 -8.10
CA ILE A 33 0.56 4.04 -8.69
C ILE A 33 -0.26 5.31 -8.85
N ILE A 34 -0.19 6.23 -7.88
CA ILE A 34 -0.88 7.53 -7.96
C ILE A 34 -0.31 8.34 -9.12
N ASP A 35 1.01 8.50 -9.17
CA ASP A 35 1.70 9.35 -10.15
C ASP A 35 1.58 8.81 -11.59
N ASN A 36 1.63 7.48 -11.78
CA ASN A 36 1.49 6.84 -13.10
C ASN A 36 0.08 6.30 -13.38
N GLY A 37 -0.85 6.58 -12.47
CA GLY A 37 -2.19 6.02 -12.42
C GLY A 37 -3.08 6.40 -13.58
N GLY A 38 -2.81 7.56 -14.18
CA GLY A 38 -3.54 8.09 -15.34
C GLY A 38 -5.05 7.94 -15.20
N LYS A 39 -5.71 7.50 -16.27
CA LYS A 39 -7.18 7.35 -16.33
C LYS A 39 -7.74 6.36 -15.31
N ALA A 40 -7.01 5.29 -14.99
CA ALA A 40 -7.45 4.27 -14.05
C ALA A 40 -7.55 4.81 -12.62
N VAL A 41 -6.55 5.57 -12.17
CA VAL A 41 -6.57 6.18 -10.84
C VAL A 41 -7.51 7.39 -10.80
N ASN A 42 -7.63 8.16 -11.87
CA ASN A 42 -8.61 9.26 -11.93
C ASN A 42 -10.06 8.77 -11.83
N SER A 43 -10.43 7.66 -12.48
CA SER A 43 -11.78 7.10 -12.32
C SER A 43 -12.05 6.61 -10.89
N ILE A 44 -11.03 6.05 -10.23
CA ILE A 44 -11.12 5.68 -8.80
C ILE A 44 -11.26 6.92 -7.91
N LYS A 45 -10.47 7.97 -8.19
CA LYS A 45 -10.52 9.26 -7.49
C LYS A 45 -11.90 9.93 -7.68
N ASN A 46 -12.48 9.88 -8.87
CA ASN A 46 -13.80 10.45 -9.15
C ASN A 46 -14.97 9.56 -8.70
N ASN A 47 -14.69 8.45 -8.00
CA ASN A 47 -15.70 7.49 -7.54
C ASN A 47 -16.57 6.95 -8.70
N GLU A 48 -16.00 6.86 -9.90
CA GLU A 48 -16.64 6.33 -11.11
C GLU A 48 -16.68 4.79 -11.04
N GLY A 49 -17.61 4.26 -10.24
CA GLY A 49 -17.91 2.82 -10.18
C GLY A 49 -17.74 2.17 -8.81
N SER A 50 -17.87 0.85 -8.76
CA SER A 50 -17.80 0.10 -7.50
C SER A 50 -16.35 -0.02 -7.00
N PHE A 51 -16.20 -0.08 -5.68
CA PHE A 51 -14.90 -0.24 -5.02
C PHE A 51 -14.20 -1.55 -5.42
N TYR A 52 -14.99 -2.62 -5.64
CA TYR A 52 -14.49 -3.90 -6.11
C TYR A 52 -13.95 -3.82 -7.53
N ASP A 53 -14.65 -3.12 -8.43
CA ASP A 53 -14.21 -2.96 -9.82
C ASP A 53 -12.95 -2.12 -9.93
N SER A 54 -12.86 -1.08 -9.11
CA SER A 54 -11.66 -0.25 -8.93
C SER A 54 -10.46 -1.09 -8.50
N ALA A 55 -10.62 -1.93 -7.46
CA ALA A 55 -9.56 -2.81 -6.98
C ALA A 55 -9.18 -3.88 -8.01
N LYS A 56 -10.16 -4.44 -8.72
CA LYS A 56 -9.96 -5.42 -9.79
C LYS A 56 -9.19 -4.82 -10.97
N LEU A 57 -9.52 -3.60 -11.38
CA LEU A 57 -8.86 -2.88 -12.46
C LEU A 57 -7.42 -2.52 -12.11
N LEU A 58 -7.18 -2.07 -10.88
CA LEU A 58 -5.84 -1.79 -10.36
C LEU A 58 -4.99 -3.06 -10.26
N ASN A 59 -5.57 -4.16 -9.78
CA ASN A 59 -4.90 -5.46 -9.74
C ASN A 59 -4.56 -5.98 -11.15
N LYS A 60 -5.44 -5.77 -12.14
CA LYS A 60 -5.19 -6.16 -13.53
C LYS A 60 -4.03 -5.38 -14.14
N ARG A 61 -3.90 -4.08 -13.82
CA ARG A 61 -2.86 -3.20 -14.38
C ARG A 61 -1.49 -3.41 -13.73
N TYR A 62 -1.44 -3.53 -12.41
CA TYR A 62 -0.18 -3.55 -11.66
C TYR A 62 0.21 -4.93 -11.10
N LYS A 63 -0.69 -5.94 -11.17
CA LYS A 63 -0.46 -7.31 -10.65
C LYS A 63 -0.06 -7.35 -9.18
N ILE A 64 -0.70 -6.51 -8.36
CA ILE A 64 -0.32 -6.24 -6.96
C ILE A 64 -1.00 -7.14 -5.94
N GLY A 65 -1.93 -7.98 -6.39
CA GLY A 65 -2.82 -8.77 -5.56
C GLY A 65 -4.06 -7.97 -5.14
N LEU A 66 -5.19 -8.65 -5.04
CA LEU A 66 -6.49 -8.00 -4.77
C LEU A 66 -6.46 -7.22 -3.45
N LEU A 67 -5.89 -7.80 -2.38
CA LEU A 67 -5.85 -7.18 -1.06
C LEU A 67 -5.07 -5.86 -1.04
N ASN A 68 -3.91 -5.82 -1.71
CA ASN A 68 -3.13 -4.58 -1.83
C ASN A 68 -3.84 -3.57 -2.74
N ALA A 69 -4.52 -4.03 -3.80
CA ALA A 69 -5.31 -3.16 -4.65
C ALA A 69 -6.44 -2.49 -3.87
N TYR A 70 -7.12 -3.23 -2.98
CA TYR A 70 -8.11 -2.69 -2.06
C TYR A 70 -7.52 -1.61 -1.15
N THR A 71 -6.35 -1.84 -0.55
CA THR A 71 -5.68 -0.82 0.28
C THR A 71 -5.40 0.46 -0.51
N VAL A 72 -4.93 0.34 -1.75
CA VAL A 72 -4.64 1.51 -2.60
C VAL A 72 -5.92 2.24 -3.00
N VAL A 73 -7.00 1.53 -3.35
CA VAL A 73 -8.30 2.15 -3.66
C VAL A 73 -8.87 2.88 -2.44
N ASN A 74 -8.71 2.32 -1.24
CA ASN A 74 -9.13 2.98 0.00
C ASN A 74 -8.34 4.26 0.24
N SER A 75 -7.00 4.19 0.17
CA SER A 75 -6.15 5.37 0.32
C SER A 75 -6.43 6.45 -0.73
N LEU A 76 -6.78 6.07 -1.96
CA LEU A 76 -7.17 7.00 -3.02
C LEU A 76 -8.49 7.72 -2.71
N LYS A 77 -9.44 7.01 -2.08
CA LYS A 77 -10.75 7.55 -1.76
C LYS A 77 -10.73 8.42 -0.50
N ASP A 78 -9.99 8.01 0.53
CA ASP A 78 -9.79 8.79 1.77
C ASP A 78 -9.13 10.15 1.48
N ASN A 79 -8.18 10.20 0.54
CA ASN A 79 -7.53 11.46 0.14
C ASN A 79 -8.49 12.47 -0.54
N ASN A 80 -9.61 12.04 -1.12
CA ASN A 80 -10.61 12.96 -1.68
C ASN A 80 -11.53 13.55 -0.60
N GLU A 81 -11.89 12.76 0.40
CA GLU A 81 -12.75 13.24 1.49
C GLU A 81 -12.03 14.29 2.36
N SER A 82 -10.69 14.31 2.36
CA SER A 82 -9.89 15.35 3.01
C SER A 82 -9.62 16.60 2.16
N GLU A 83 -9.93 16.59 0.86
CA GLU A 83 -9.74 17.75 -0.05
C GLU A 83 -11.03 18.59 -0.24
N LEU A 84 -12.13 18.22 0.43
CA LEU A 84 -13.42 18.93 0.48
C LEU A 84 -13.59 19.68 1.81
#